data_AF-A0A1S3TKP5-F1
#
_entry.id   AF-A0A1S3TKP5-F1
#
_cell.length_a   1.000
_cell.length_b   1.000
_cell.length_c   1.000
_cell.angle_alpha   90.00
_cell.angle_beta   90.00
_cell.angle_gamma   90.00
#
_symmetry.space_group_name_H-M   'P 1'
#
loop_
_entity.id
_entity.type
_entity.pdbx_description
1 polymer ?
#
loop_
_entity_poly.entity_id
_entity_poly.type
_entity_poly.pdbx_seq_one_letter_code
_entity_poly.pdbx_strand_id
1 'polypeptide(L)'
;MASESTVTSNSTDDERPKVVVIMGPTASGKSKLAVDLASHFPIEVINADSMQVYRGLDVLANKLPLSHQNGVPHHLLGTVSPNEEFTAKAFRDSAIPIIDDILARNHLPVIVGGTNYYIQALVSPFLLDDSAEDMDESCLGDPPGITQSENSFPTENDGSSYGYDLLKDIDPVAANRIHPNNHRKINQYINLYTRTGVLPSKVFQGKAAENWGQVDNLRYDCCFICVDASLPVLDRYVEQRVDCMMDDGLLNEVYDIYNLNADYTRGLRQAIGVREFEPLLRTCVVIDMYERERELTEGSRVEKGKTLFNGNLMEMVRSSNDTESTILLEEAIEKVKVNTRRLVRRQKRMLSRLQTLFGWNIYYVDSTEAISSKSENAWARQVVEPAVKIVKSFLSENGSLSSTFGTSNDTGMKIIQRDLWTQYVCKACGDRVLRGLHEWEQHRQGRGHRKRISSLKSKGQFPGFVEQKVEYS
;
A
#
# COMPACT_ATOMS: atom_id res chain seq x y z
N MET A 1 -49.47 30.82 39.69
CA MET A 1 -48.68 29.59 39.91
C MET A 1 -48.65 28.83 38.60
N ALA A 2 -47.68 29.15 37.75
CA ALA A 2 -47.32 28.36 36.59
C ALA A 2 -45.80 28.21 36.71
N SER A 3 -45.35 27.01 37.08
CA SER A 3 -43.94 26.68 37.25
C SER A 3 -43.43 26.09 35.94
N GLU A 4 -42.58 26.85 35.26
CA GLU A 4 -41.75 26.37 34.15
C GLU A 4 -40.80 25.29 34.67
N SER A 5 -40.91 24.09 34.12
CA SER A 5 -39.91 23.04 34.25
C SER A 5 -38.93 23.14 33.07
N THR A 6 -37.79 23.76 33.33
CA THR A 6 -36.61 23.79 32.46
C THR A 6 -36.07 22.37 32.29
N VAL A 7 -36.20 21.83 31.08
CA VAL A 7 -35.49 20.62 30.65
C VAL A 7 -34.04 21.02 30.37
N THR A 8 -33.16 20.71 31.31
CA THR A 8 -31.71 20.80 31.11
C THR A 8 -31.28 19.69 30.15
N SER A 9 -31.04 20.05 28.89
CA SER A 9 -30.32 19.21 27.93
C SER A 9 -28.85 19.15 28.34
N ASN A 10 -28.45 18.07 29.03
CA ASN A 10 -27.04 17.76 29.24
C ASN A 10 -26.42 17.40 27.87
N SER A 11 -25.67 18.33 27.29
CA SER A 11 -24.72 18.06 26.22
C SER A 11 -23.55 17.28 26.79
N THR A 12 -23.56 15.95 26.65
CA THR A 12 -22.37 15.13 26.86
C THR A 12 -21.37 15.50 25.75
N ASP A 13 -20.21 16.01 26.14
CA ASP A 13 -19.06 16.19 25.26
C ASP A 13 -18.76 14.84 24.57
N ASP A 14 -18.75 14.81 23.24
CA ASP A 14 -18.60 13.60 22.43
C ASP A 14 -17.11 13.19 22.39
N GLU A 15 -16.59 12.64 23.50
CA GLU A 15 -15.22 12.12 23.56
C GLU A 15 -15.09 10.89 22.65
N ARG A 16 -14.42 11.06 21.51
CA ARG A 16 -14.14 9.98 20.57
C ARG A 16 -13.23 8.93 21.21
N PRO A 17 -13.42 7.63 20.91
CA PRO A 17 -12.58 6.58 21.47
C PRO A 17 -11.12 6.73 21.03
N LYS A 18 -10.19 6.51 21.95
CA LYS A 18 -8.75 6.61 21.73
C LYS A 18 -8.19 5.37 21.04
N VAL A 19 -7.45 5.57 19.95
CA VAL A 19 -6.80 4.50 19.16
C VAL A 19 -5.34 4.89 18.87
N VAL A 20 -4.42 3.95 19.02
CA VAL A 20 -3.02 4.14 18.61
C VAL A 20 -2.79 3.50 17.25
N VAL A 21 -2.08 4.18 16.37
CA VAL A 21 -1.72 3.69 15.04
C VAL A 21 -0.20 3.68 14.90
N ILE A 22 0.39 2.50 14.68
CA ILE A 22 1.80 2.31 14.41
C ILE A 22 1.99 2.04 12.91
N MET A 23 2.59 3.00 12.23
CA MET A 23 2.87 2.98 10.81
C MET A 23 4.36 3.14 10.51
N GLY A 24 4.73 3.04 9.23
CA GLY A 24 6.14 3.07 8.82
C GLY A 24 6.45 2.11 7.67
N PRO A 25 7.61 2.29 6.99
CA PRO A 25 8.01 1.40 5.91
C PRO A 25 8.18 -0.06 6.38
N THR A 26 8.11 -1.00 5.45
CA THR A 26 8.46 -2.40 5.75
C THR A 26 9.86 -2.48 6.35
N ALA A 27 10.07 -3.45 7.25
CA ALA A 27 11.33 -3.69 7.95
C ALA A 27 11.78 -2.61 8.95
N SER A 28 10.96 -1.58 9.25
CA SER A 28 11.27 -0.59 10.30
C SER A 28 11.01 -1.06 11.75
N GLY A 29 10.48 -2.27 11.95
CA GLY A 29 10.24 -2.82 13.28
C GLY A 29 8.88 -2.51 13.92
N LYS A 30 7.87 -2.11 13.12
CA LYS A 30 6.50 -1.83 13.60
C LYS A 30 5.92 -2.92 14.52
N SER A 31 5.96 -4.18 14.09
CA SER A 31 5.41 -5.30 14.87
C SER A 31 6.18 -5.54 16.17
N LYS A 32 7.51 -5.33 16.16
CA LYS A 32 8.33 -5.42 17.36
C LYS A 32 7.94 -4.34 18.37
N LEU A 33 7.76 -3.09 17.91
CA LEU A 33 7.32 -2.00 18.78
C LEU A 33 5.93 -2.29 19.36
N ALA A 34 5.02 -2.80 18.54
CA ALA A 34 3.68 -3.16 19.01
C ALA A 34 3.73 -4.17 20.16
N VAL A 35 4.52 -5.24 20.03
CA VAL A 35 4.67 -6.23 21.12
C VAL A 35 5.34 -5.61 22.35
N ASP A 36 6.38 -4.81 22.17
CA ASP A 36 7.10 -4.19 23.30
C ASP A 36 6.20 -3.22 24.10
N LEU A 37 5.28 -2.52 23.43
CA LEU A 37 4.29 -1.66 24.08
C LEU A 37 3.34 -2.43 25.00
N ALA A 38 3.11 -3.72 24.77
CA ALA A 38 2.26 -4.54 25.65
C ALA A 38 2.83 -4.75 27.05
N SER A 39 4.14 -4.57 27.22
CA SER A 39 4.76 -4.57 28.55
C SER A 39 4.45 -3.30 29.35
N HIS A 40 3.91 -2.27 28.70
CA HIS A 40 3.63 -0.96 29.28
C HIS A 40 2.14 -0.61 29.34
N PHE A 41 1.33 -1.16 28.43
CA PHE A 41 -0.09 -0.88 28.30
C PHE A 41 -0.87 -2.17 28.00
N PRO A 42 -2.12 -2.31 28.48
CA PRO A 42 -2.97 -3.44 28.13
C PRO A 42 -3.49 -3.28 26.70
N ILE A 43 -2.67 -3.62 25.71
CA ILE A 43 -2.98 -3.42 24.29
C ILE A 43 -3.38 -4.71 23.59
N GLU A 44 -4.12 -4.54 22.50
CA GLU A 44 -4.36 -5.59 21.52
C GLU A 44 -4.05 -5.05 20.12
N VAL A 45 -3.40 -5.87 19.30
CA VAL A 45 -2.91 -5.47 17.98
C VAL A 45 -3.94 -5.81 16.92
N ILE A 46 -4.24 -4.86 16.04
CA ILE A 46 -5.03 -5.10 14.82
C ILE A 46 -4.10 -4.90 13.62
N ASN A 47 -3.87 -5.98 12.87
CA ASN A 47 -3.03 -5.96 11.68
C ASN A 47 -3.69 -5.17 10.53
N ALA A 48 -3.01 -4.13 10.06
CA ALA A 48 -3.37 -3.31 8.91
C ALA A 48 -2.35 -3.47 7.77
N ASP A 49 -1.96 -4.71 7.48
CA ASP A 49 -1.16 -5.06 6.30
C ASP A 49 -1.95 -5.95 5.34
N SER A 50 -2.16 -5.46 4.12
CA SER A 50 -2.97 -6.10 3.07
C SER A 50 -2.52 -7.51 2.70
N MET A 51 -1.26 -7.87 2.90
CA MET A 51 -0.77 -9.22 2.61
C MET A 51 -0.80 -10.12 3.85
N GLN A 52 -0.62 -9.56 5.05
CA GLN A 52 -0.60 -10.35 6.29
C GLN A 52 -1.98 -10.80 6.77
N VAL A 53 -3.07 -10.22 6.24
CA VAL A 53 -4.44 -10.64 6.56
C VAL A 53 -4.78 -12.06 6.09
N TYR A 54 -4.14 -12.55 5.04
CA TYR A 54 -4.42 -13.85 4.43
C TYR A 54 -3.75 -15.01 5.18
N ARG A 55 -4.35 -16.20 5.15
CA ARG A 55 -3.73 -17.46 5.62
C ARG A 55 -2.61 -17.91 4.67
N GLY A 56 -1.58 -18.56 5.20
CA GLY A 56 -0.42 -19.02 4.43
C GLY A 56 0.47 -17.87 3.93
N LEU A 57 1.58 -18.20 3.27
CA LEU A 57 2.64 -17.21 2.94
C LEU A 57 3.15 -16.47 4.19
N ASP A 58 3.37 -17.19 5.29
CA ASP A 58 3.75 -16.59 6.57
C ASP A 58 5.17 -16.01 6.49
N VAL A 59 6.10 -16.74 5.84
CA VAL A 59 7.47 -16.28 5.57
C VAL A 59 7.43 -15.13 4.58
N LEU A 60 6.83 -15.31 3.39
CA LEU A 60 6.78 -14.29 2.33
C LEU A 60 6.11 -12.98 2.79
N ALA A 61 4.99 -13.05 3.50
CA ALA A 61 4.29 -11.87 4.03
C ALA A 61 4.95 -11.31 5.31
N ASN A 62 6.02 -11.95 5.81
CA ASN A 62 6.77 -11.55 7.00
C ASN A 62 5.84 -11.40 8.21
N LYS A 63 4.98 -12.38 8.45
CA LYS A 63 4.07 -12.37 9.61
C LYS A 63 4.85 -12.64 10.88
N LEU A 64 4.42 -12.03 11.98
CA LEU A 64 5.06 -12.24 13.26
C LEU A 64 4.67 -13.64 13.81
N PRO A 65 5.61 -14.58 13.99
CA PRO A 65 5.29 -15.91 14.49
C PRO A 65 4.77 -15.83 15.93
N LEU A 66 3.91 -16.79 16.32
CA LEU A 66 3.28 -16.83 17.64
C LEU A 66 4.29 -16.75 18.81
N SER A 67 5.46 -17.37 18.65
CA SER A 67 6.56 -17.32 19.64
C SER A 67 7.06 -15.90 19.91
N HIS A 68 6.99 -15.00 18.92
CA HIS A 68 7.45 -13.62 19.02
C HIS A 68 6.34 -12.63 19.34
N GLN A 69 5.08 -13.08 19.41
CA GLN A 69 3.95 -12.24 19.82
C GLN A 69 3.90 -12.01 21.33
N ASN A 70 4.67 -12.77 22.13
CA ASN A 70 4.78 -12.63 23.59
C ASN A 70 3.42 -12.59 24.33
N GLY A 71 2.44 -13.37 23.86
CA GLY A 71 1.10 -13.43 24.43
C GLY A 71 0.17 -12.26 24.07
N VAL A 72 0.63 -11.29 23.27
CA VAL A 72 -0.18 -10.14 22.84
C VAL A 72 -1.19 -10.60 21.78
N PRO A 73 -2.51 -10.38 21.98
CA PRO A 73 -3.52 -10.73 20.98
C PRO A 73 -3.32 -9.97 19.67
N HIS A 74 -3.31 -10.71 18.55
CA HIS A 74 -3.23 -10.16 17.20
C HIS A 74 -4.51 -10.50 16.42
N HIS A 75 -5.22 -9.46 16.00
CA HIS A 75 -6.42 -9.51 15.19
C HIS A 75 -6.12 -9.27 13.72
N LEU A 76 -6.92 -9.85 12.82
CA LEU A 76 -6.78 -9.71 11.36
C LEU A 76 -5.38 -10.11 10.82
N LEU A 77 -4.69 -11.02 11.52
CA LEU A 77 -3.42 -11.61 11.09
C LEU A 77 -3.67 -13.07 10.68
N GLY A 78 -3.51 -13.40 9.41
CA GLY A 78 -3.71 -14.78 8.94
C GLY A 78 -5.15 -15.29 9.04
N THR A 79 -6.15 -14.42 8.92
CA THR A 79 -7.57 -14.77 9.17
C THR A 79 -8.35 -15.02 7.87
N VAL A 80 -7.98 -14.35 6.78
CA VAL A 80 -8.70 -14.32 5.49
C VAL A 80 -8.26 -15.49 4.59
N SER A 81 -9.18 -16.02 3.79
CA SER A 81 -8.87 -17.09 2.84
C SER A 81 -8.00 -16.58 1.66
N PRO A 82 -6.99 -17.32 1.19
CA PRO A 82 -6.17 -16.95 0.03
C PRO A 82 -6.94 -16.69 -1.27
N ASN A 83 -8.14 -17.28 -1.40
CA ASN A 83 -8.99 -17.18 -2.59
C ASN A 83 -10.00 -16.03 -2.52
N GLU A 84 -10.05 -15.30 -1.40
CA GLU A 84 -10.94 -14.16 -1.21
C GLU A 84 -10.23 -12.85 -1.56
N GLU A 85 -10.99 -11.84 -1.97
CA GLU A 85 -10.47 -10.49 -2.13
C GLU A 85 -10.76 -9.67 -0.87
N PHE A 86 -9.70 -9.20 -0.21
CA PHE A 86 -9.81 -8.37 0.98
C PHE A 86 -9.55 -6.90 0.62
N THR A 87 -10.61 -6.09 0.65
CA THR A 87 -10.58 -4.66 0.28
C THR A 87 -10.44 -3.75 1.50
N ALA A 88 -10.14 -2.47 1.28
CA ALA A 88 -10.07 -1.47 2.35
C ALA A 88 -11.40 -1.34 3.10
N LYS A 89 -12.52 -1.50 2.38
CA LYS A 89 -13.85 -1.57 2.98
C LYS A 89 -14.01 -2.80 3.87
N ALA A 90 -13.59 -3.98 3.39
CA ALA A 90 -13.66 -5.21 4.18
C ALA A 90 -12.81 -5.11 5.45
N PHE A 91 -11.62 -4.50 5.35
CA PHE A 91 -10.77 -4.21 6.50
C PHE A 91 -11.48 -3.31 7.52
N ARG A 92 -12.01 -2.16 7.09
CA ARG A 92 -12.76 -1.25 7.97
C ARG A 92 -13.94 -1.96 8.65
N ASP A 93 -14.77 -2.63 7.87
CA ASP A 93 -15.99 -3.28 8.37
C ASP A 93 -15.67 -4.42 9.34
N SER A 94 -14.50 -5.06 9.21
CA SER A 94 -14.00 -6.07 10.14
C SER A 94 -13.31 -5.48 11.37
N ALA A 95 -12.57 -4.38 11.22
CA ALA A 95 -11.77 -3.77 12.28
C ALA A 95 -12.63 -2.98 13.28
N ILE A 96 -13.70 -2.31 12.84
CA ILE A 96 -14.55 -1.51 13.74
C ILE A 96 -15.13 -2.35 14.91
N PRO A 97 -15.79 -3.50 14.67
CA PRO A 97 -16.31 -4.33 15.77
C PRO A 97 -15.21 -4.84 16.71
N ILE A 98 -14.00 -5.10 16.18
CA ILE A 98 -12.86 -5.56 16.97
C ILE A 98 -12.37 -4.43 17.89
N ILE A 99 -12.29 -3.20 17.38
CA ILE A 99 -11.95 -2.03 18.19
C ILE A 99 -12.97 -1.85 19.31
N ASP A 100 -14.26 -1.95 19.00
CA ASP A 100 -15.33 -1.80 20.00
C ASP A 100 -15.24 -2.87 21.10
N ASP A 101 -14.92 -4.12 20.75
CA ASP A 101 -14.70 -5.21 21.72
C ASP A 101 -13.47 -4.99 22.60
N ILE A 102 -12.34 -4.58 22.01
CA ILE A 102 -11.10 -4.27 22.75
C ILE A 102 -11.35 -3.14 23.76
N LEU A 103 -12.03 -2.08 23.33
CA LEU A 103 -12.38 -0.95 24.17
C LEU A 103 -13.36 -1.36 25.29
N ALA A 104 -14.36 -2.21 24.98
CA ALA A 104 -15.28 -2.74 25.99
C ALA A 104 -14.58 -3.56 27.08
N ARG A 105 -13.43 -4.18 26.75
CA ARG A 105 -12.55 -4.88 27.70
C ARG A 105 -11.56 -3.96 28.40
N ASN A 106 -11.66 -2.64 28.25
CA ASN A 106 -10.72 -1.63 28.76
C ASN A 106 -9.27 -1.83 28.28
N HIS A 107 -9.09 -2.39 27.09
CA HIS A 107 -7.78 -2.51 26.44
C HIS A 107 -7.60 -1.40 25.41
N LEU A 108 -6.35 -1.09 25.08
CA LEU A 108 -6.01 -0.07 24.09
C LEU A 108 -5.86 -0.72 22.69
N PRO A 109 -6.73 -0.41 21.73
CA PRO A 109 -6.57 -0.89 20.36
C PRO A 109 -5.35 -0.24 19.68
N VAL A 110 -4.45 -1.07 19.16
CA VAL A 110 -3.24 -0.65 18.45
C VAL A 110 -3.29 -1.17 17.01
N ILE A 111 -3.50 -0.27 16.05
CA ILE A 111 -3.50 -0.60 14.62
C ILE A 111 -2.05 -0.62 14.12
N VAL A 112 -1.59 -1.73 13.54
CA VAL A 112 -0.19 -1.88 13.12
C VAL A 112 -0.11 -2.33 11.67
N GLY A 113 0.55 -1.56 10.80
CA GLY A 113 0.68 -1.98 9.40
C GLY A 113 1.35 -1.00 8.47
N GLY A 114 1.68 -1.47 7.27
CA GLY A 114 2.26 -0.67 6.18
C GLY A 114 1.26 -0.25 5.10
N THR A 115 -0.01 -0.63 5.25
CA THR A 115 -1.06 -0.40 4.25
C THR A 115 -1.82 0.88 4.60
N ASN A 116 -1.27 2.03 4.22
CA ASN A 116 -1.81 3.33 4.61
C ASN A 116 -3.27 3.56 4.22
N TYR A 117 -3.72 3.00 3.10
CA TYR A 117 -5.11 3.13 2.66
C TYR A 117 -6.09 2.33 3.54
N TYR A 118 -5.66 1.24 4.18
CA TYR A 118 -6.46 0.56 5.23
C TYR A 118 -6.62 1.45 6.46
N ILE A 119 -5.52 2.09 6.88
CA ILE A 119 -5.54 3.02 8.01
C ILE A 119 -6.46 4.20 7.69
N GLN A 120 -6.31 4.84 6.53
CA GLN A 120 -7.20 5.91 6.06
C GLN A 120 -8.66 5.48 6.05
N ALA A 121 -8.94 4.28 5.53
CA ALA A 121 -10.28 3.72 5.46
C ALA A 121 -10.93 3.50 6.83
N LEU A 122 -10.12 3.20 7.85
CA LEU A 122 -10.58 2.99 9.22
C LEU A 122 -10.79 4.31 9.96
N VAL A 123 -9.80 5.20 9.90
CA VAL A 123 -9.81 6.46 10.67
C VAL A 123 -10.68 7.52 10.03
N SER A 124 -10.90 7.49 8.71
CA SER A 124 -11.79 8.42 8.02
C SER A 124 -13.23 7.87 7.91
N PRO A 125 -14.27 8.70 8.12
CA PRO A 125 -15.65 8.32 7.87
C PRO A 125 -15.96 8.11 6.39
N PHE A 126 -15.10 8.61 5.49
CA PHE A 126 -15.26 8.50 4.05
C PHE A 126 -14.24 7.53 3.45
N LEU A 127 -14.77 6.44 2.89
CA LEU A 127 -14.01 5.53 2.05
C LEU A 127 -13.95 6.06 0.62
N LEU A 128 -12.76 6.44 0.18
CA LEU A 128 -12.39 6.17 -1.21
C LEU A 128 -11.63 4.85 -1.20
N ASP A 129 -12.08 3.90 -2.03
CA ASP A 129 -11.39 2.63 -2.22
C ASP A 129 -10.09 2.90 -3.00
N ASP A 130 -9.08 3.43 -2.31
CA ASP A 130 -7.75 3.74 -2.81
C ASP A 130 -6.89 2.47 -3.01
N SER A 131 -7.52 1.35 -3.38
CA SER A 131 -6.82 0.15 -3.88
C SER A 131 -6.05 0.38 -5.19
N ALA A 132 -5.93 1.63 -5.64
CA ALA A 132 -5.33 2.06 -6.88
C ALA A 132 -4.33 3.21 -6.67
N GLU A 133 -3.22 2.93 -5.97
CA GLU A 133 -1.96 3.65 -6.18
C GLU A 133 -0.94 2.74 -6.87
N ASP A 134 -0.72 3.03 -8.16
CA ASP A 134 0.50 2.93 -8.96
C ASP A 134 1.27 1.59 -8.96
N MET A 135 0.68 0.57 -9.58
CA MET A 135 1.40 -0.57 -10.17
C MET A 135 1.77 -0.34 -11.64
N ASP A 136 1.89 0.92 -12.10
CA ASP A 136 2.35 1.21 -13.45
C ASP A 136 3.46 2.27 -13.43
N GLU A 137 4.66 1.81 -13.81
CA GLU A 137 5.80 2.50 -14.42
C GLU A 137 7.10 1.70 -14.12
N SER A 138 7.08 0.37 -14.33
CA SER A 138 8.33 -0.42 -14.37
C SER A 138 8.29 -1.67 -15.24
N CYS A 139 7.22 -1.90 -16.01
CA CYS A 139 7.06 -3.13 -16.80
C CYS A 139 7.21 -2.95 -18.32
N LEU A 140 7.53 -1.75 -18.81
CA LEU A 140 8.05 -1.59 -20.17
C LEU A 140 9.58 -1.67 -20.14
N GLY A 141 10.09 -2.90 -20.04
CA GLY A 141 11.46 -3.19 -20.46
C GLY A 141 11.56 -3.02 -21.97
N ASP A 142 12.67 -2.43 -22.43
CA ASP A 142 13.04 -2.40 -23.86
C ASP A 142 12.94 -3.82 -24.44
N PRO A 143 12.31 -4.05 -25.62
CA PRO A 143 12.33 -5.36 -26.24
C PRO A 143 13.73 -5.65 -26.80
N PRO A 144 14.35 -6.80 -26.49
CA PRO A 144 15.53 -7.25 -27.21
C PRO A 144 15.10 -7.67 -28.61
N GLY A 145 15.87 -7.23 -29.61
CA GLY A 145 15.56 -7.45 -31.01
C GLY A 145 15.49 -8.93 -31.39
N ILE A 146 14.36 -9.33 -32.00
CA ILE A 146 14.30 -10.47 -32.91
C ILE A 146 13.50 -10.04 -34.14
N THR A 147 14.10 -10.33 -35.29
CA THR A 147 13.73 -10.05 -36.67
C THR A 147 12.39 -10.68 -37.11
N GLN A 148 11.58 -9.85 -37.78
CA GLN A 148 10.56 -10.10 -38.80
C GLN A 148 10.13 -11.57 -39.10
N SER A 149 8.83 -11.82 -39.00
CA SER A 149 8.06 -12.45 -40.09
C SER A 149 6.58 -12.08 -40.01
N GLU A 150 6.01 -11.87 -41.19
CA GLU A 150 4.73 -11.20 -41.46
C GLU A 150 3.51 -12.13 -41.29
N ASN A 151 2.35 -11.49 -41.07
CA ASN A 151 0.95 -11.95 -41.20
C ASN A 151 0.22 -12.36 -39.92
N SER A 152 -0.63 -11.46 -39.39
CA SER A 152 -2.10 -11.58 -39.44
C SER A 152 -2.83 -10.70 -38.39
N PHE A 153 -3.69 -9.81 -38.91
CA PHE A 153 -4.81 -9.04 -38.33
C PHE A 153 -4.57 -7.88 -37.32
N PRO A 154 -5.25 -6.72 -37.53
CA PRO A 154 -5.16 -5.56 -36.64
C PRO A 154 -6.10 -5.74 -35.45
N THR A 155 -5.54 -5.97 -34.26
CA THR A 155 -6.31 -5.84 -33.02
C THR A 155 -6.48 -4.35 -32.71
N GLU A 156 -7.73 -3.91 -32.72
CA GLU A 156 -8.16 -2.56 -32.40
C GLU A 156 -7.65 -2.11 -31.03
N ASN A 157 -7.04 -0.93 -31.04
CA ASN A 157 -6.40 -0.28 -29.94
C ASN A 157 -7.38 0.81 -29.45
N ASP A 158 -8.42 0.48 -28.69
CA ASP A 158 -9.40 1.53 -28.27
C ASP A 158 -10.18 1.29 -26.94
N GLY A 159 -9.73 0.39 -26.07
CA GLY A 159 -10.39 0.18 -24.77
C GLY A 159 -10.09 1.27 -23.71
N SER A 160 -9.06 2.08 -23.94
CA SER A 160 -8.51 2.99 -22.92
C SER A 160 -9.23 4.36 -22.86
N SER A 161 -9.65 4.92 -24.00
CA SER A 161 -10.34 6.23 -24.05
C SER A 161 -11.78 6.16 -23.56
N TYR A 162 -12.49 5.08 -23.94
CA TYR A 162 -13.94 4.97 -23.76
C TYR A 162 -14.41 5.13 -22.31
N GLY A 163 -13.69 4.53 -21.35
CA GLY A 163 -14.06 4.65 -19.93
C GLY A 163 -13.91 6.09 -19.41
N TYR A 164 -12.86 6.81 -19.79
CA TYR A 164 -12.65 8.17 -19.33
C TYR A 164 -13.67 9.13 -19.94
N ASP A 165 -13.94 8.98 -21.24
CA ASP A 165 -14.93 9.79 -21.94
C ASP A 165 -16.34 9.55 -21.36
N LEU A 166 -16.68 8.29 -21.06
CA LEU A 166 -17.92 7.96 -20.37
C LEU A 166 -18.02 8.60 -18.97
N LEU A 167 -16.94 8.56 -18.18
CA LEU A 167 -16.93 9.24 -16.87
C LEU A 167 -17.04 10.75 -17.02
N LYS A 168 -16.43 11.34 -18.06
CA LYS A 168 -16.50 12.78 -18.34
C LYS A 168 -17.90 13.22 -18.75
N ASP A 169 -18.61 12.38 -19.49
CA ASP A 169 -20.01 12.61 -19.88
C ASP A 169 -20.97 12.47 -18.69
N ILE A 170 -20.73 11.50 -17.80
CA ILE A 170 -21.54 11.28 -16.59
C ILE A 170 -21.26 12.35 -15.53
N ASP A 171 -19.97 12.59 -15.24
CA ASP A 171 -19.49 13.40 -14.13
C ASP A 171 -18.16 14.13 -14.47
N PRO A 172 -18.24 15.28 -15.16
CA PRO A 172 -17.05 16.00 -15.62
C PRO A 172 -16.19 16.51 -14.46
N VAL A 173 -16.79 16.78 -13.30
CA VAL A 173 -16.07 17.22 -12.09
C VAL A 173 -15.22 16.07 -11.56
N ALA A 174 -15.78 14.86 -11.45
CA ALA A 174 -15.02 13.70 -11.00
C ALA A 174 -13.98 13.23 -12.04
N ALA A 175 -14.28 13.32 -13.33
CA ALA A 175 -13.35 13.02 -14.42
C ALA A 175 -12.12 13.95 -14.38
N ASN A 176 -12.29 15.23 -14.06
CA ASN A 176 -11.16 16.15 -13.88
C ASN A 176 -10.32 15.80 -12.64
N ARG A 177 -10.89 15.10 -11.65
CA ARG A 177 -10.17 14.61 -10.47
C ARG A 177 -9.40 13.31 -10.70
N ILE A 178 -9.57 12.58 -11.81
CA ILE A 178 -8.88 11.30 -12.08
C ILE A 178 -8.07 11.34 -13.40
N HIS A 179 -6.81 10.87 -13.38
CA HIS A 179 -6.00 10.81 -14.61
C HIS A 179 -6.62 9.81 -15.62
N PRO A 180 -6.67 10.12 -16.94
CA PRO A 180 -7.29 9.24 -17.94
C PRO A 180 -6.78 7.80 -17.95
N ASN A 181 -5.49 7.60 -17.68
CA ASN A 181 -4.88 6.26 -17.60
C ASN A 181 -5.24 5.50 -16.31
N ASN A 182 -5.91 6.11 -15.33
CA ASN A 182 -6.33 5.41 -14.12
C ASN A 182 -7.67 4.70 -14.35
N HIS A 183 -7.65 3.74 -15.28
CA HIS A 183 -8.83 2.97 -15.71
C HIS A 183 -9.57 2.32 -14.55
N ARG A 184 -8.84 1.91 -13.51
CA ARG A 184 -9.44 1.31 -12.31
C ARG A 184 -10.32 2.31 -11.54
N LYS A 185 -9.82 3.52 -11.24
CA LYS A 185 -10.61 4.56 -10.57
C LYS A 185 -11.78 5.04 -11.44
N ILE A 186 -11.54 5.15 -12.74
CA ILE A 186 -12.58 5.51 -13.73
C ILE A 186 -13.73 4.49 -13.69
N ASN A 187 -13.40 3.20 -13.81
CA ASN A 187 -14.40 2.12 -13.78
C ASN A 187 -15.12 2.03 -12.41
N GLN A 188 -14.41 2.30 -11.30
CA GLN A 188 -15.04 2.36 -9.98
C GLN A 188 -16.08 3.48 -9.89
N TYR A 189 -15.77 4.67 -10.40
CA TYR A 189 -16.67 5.82 -10.34
C TYR A 189 -17.90 5.62 -11.21
N ILE A 190 -17.71 5.05 -12.40
CA ILE A 190 -18.82 4.65 -13.28
C ILE A 190 -19.69 3.59 -12.56
N ASN A 191 -19.09 2.56 -11.97
CA ASN A 191 -19.83 1.53 -11.22
C ASN A 191 -20.59 2.09 -10.01
N LEU A 192 -20.01 3.07 -9.30
CA LEU A 192 -20.68 3.75 -8.19
C LEU A 192 -21.94 4.45 -8.70
N TYR A 193 -21.82 5.22 -9.80
CA TYR A 193 -22.96 5.90 -10.41
C TYR A 193 -24.02 4.90 -10.87
N THR A 194 -23.64 3.85 -11.59
CA THR A 194 -24.58 2.82 -12.07
C THR A 194 -25.33 2.13 -10.93
N ARG A 195 -24.68 1.88 -9.79
CA ARG A 195 -25.31 1.20 -8.64
C ARG A 195 -26.20 2.10 -7.79
N THR A 196 -25.82 3.37 -7.64
CA THR A 196 -26.44 4.30 -6.67
C THR A 196 -27.29 5.38 -7.33
N GLY A 197 -27.09 5.65 -8.62
CA GLY A 197 -27.65 6.78 -9.35
C GLY A 197 -27.09 8.15 -8.93
N VAL A 198 -26.17 8.20 -7.95
CA VAL A 198 -25.60 9.44 -7.43
C VAL A 198 -24.25 9.71 -8.10
N LEU A 199 -24.07 10.95 -8.56
CA LEU A 199 -22.81 11.38 -9.18
C LEU A 199 -21.66 11.26 -8.17
N PRO A 200 -20.53 10.62 -8.53
CA PRO A 200 -19.34 10.57 -7.69
C PRO A 200 -18.98 11.94 -7.11
N SER A 201 -18.89 12.98 -7.93
CA SER A 201 -18.61 14.36 -7.51
C SER A 201 -19.60 14.92 -6.51
N LYS A 202 -20.87 14.50 -6.55
CA LYS A 202 -21.90 14.87 -5.55
C LYS A 202 -21.77 14.10 -4.25
N VAL A 203 -21.36 12.83 -4.30
CA VAL A 203 -20.90 12.09 -3.11
C VAL A 203 -19.67 12.80 -2.49
N PHE A 204 -18.86 13.43 -3.34
CA PHE A 204 -17.66 14.19 -2.97
C PHE A 204 -17.86 15.72 -2.96
N GLN A 205 -19.08 16.23 -2.78
CA GLN A 205 -19.38 17.67 -2.60
C GLN A 205 -19.91 17.94 -1.19
N GLY A 206 -19.27 18.89 -0.50
CA GLY A 206 -19.56 19.31 0.87
C GLY A 206 -18.29 19.45 1.70
N LYS A 207 -18.37 20.16 2.85
CA LYS A 207 -17.25 20.36 3.79
C LYS A 207 -16.54 19.05 4.18
N ALA A 208 -17.23 17.92 4.13
CA ALA A 208 -16.68 16.60 4.42
C ALA A 208 -15.75 16.03 3.33
N ALA A 209 -15.89 16.46 2.08
CA ALA A 209 -15.01 16.08 0.96
C ALA A 209 -13.83 17.04 0.79
N GLU A 210 -14.00 18.33 1.13
CA GLU A 210 -12.90 19.29 1.25
C GLU A 210 -11.96 18.95 2.41
N ASN A 211 -12.53 18.40 3.51
CA ASN A 211 -11.79 17.94 4.68
C ASN A 211 -11.50 16.43 4.63
N TRP A 212 -11.53 15.81 3.44
CA TRP A 212 -11.32 14.37 3.30
C TRP A 212 -9.91 13.98 3.76
N GLY A 213 -9.84 13.05 4.72
CA GLY A 213 -8.61 12.64 5.38
C GLY A 213 -7.97 13.71 6.27
N GLN A 214 -8.54 14.92 6.40
CA GLN A 214 -8.08 15.90 7.39
C GLN A 214 -8.37 15.42 8.82
N VAL A 215 -7.49 15.84 9.74
CA VAL A 215 -7.54 15.51 11.18
C VAL A 215 -8.88 15.87 11.84
N ASP A 216 -9.58 16.88 11.32
CA ASP A 216 -10.81 17.41 11.93
C ASP A 216 -12.02 16.46 11.81
N ASN A 217 -11.94 15.40 11.00
CA ASN A 217 -13.05 14.48 10.75
C ASN A 217 -12.67 12.99 10.95
N LEU A 218 -11.86 12.66 11.96
CA LEU A 218 -11.52 11.27 12.27
C LEU A 218 -12.62 10.57 13.10
N ARG A 219 -12.84 9.27 12.84
CA ARG A 219 -13.78 8.41 13.59
C ARG A 219 -13.34 8.20 15.05
N TYR A 220 -12.03 8.23 15.28
CA TYR A 220 -11.39 7.98 16.56
C TYR A 220 -10.49 9.17 16.91
N ASP A 221 -10.20 9.33 18.20
CA ASP A 221 -9.06 10.14 18.61
C ASP A 221 -7.79 9.30 18.39
N CYS A 222 -6.96 9.69 17.42
CA CYS A 222 -5.86 8.86 16.93
C CYS A 222 -4.49 9.42 17.30
N CYS A 223 -3.65 8.56 17.87
CA CYS A 223 -2.22 8.82 18.03
C CYS A 223 -1.42 8.08 16.93
N PHE A 224 -0.86 8.83 15.99
CA PHE A 224 -0.08 8.26 14.87
C PHE A 224 1.41 8.23 15.20
N ILE A 225 1.98 7.04 15.32
CA ILE A 225 3.41 6.81 15.52
C ILE A 225 3.99 6.21 14.25
N CYS A 226 4.96 6.89 13.63
CA CYS A 226 5.70 6.38 12.48
C CYS A 226 7.08 5.90 12.92
N VAL A 227 7.31 4.59 12.89
CA VAL A 227 8.65 4.02 13.07
C VAL A 227 9.37 4.09 11.73
N ASP A 228 10.40 4.92 11.67
CA ASP A 228 11.15 5.18 10.44
C ASP A 228 12.65 4.89 10.61
N ALA A 229 13.35 4.74 9.49
CA ALA A 229 14.80 4.66 9.46
C ALA A 229 15.36 5.24 8.16
N SER A 230 16.66 5.53 8.16
CA SER A 230 17.37 6.03 6.98
C SER A 230 17.29 5.02 5.83
N LEU A 231 17.12 5.53 4.61
CA LEU A 231 17.01 4.70 3.40
C LEU A 231 18.22 3.76 3.20
N PRO A 232 19.48 4.19 3.40
CA PRO A 232 20.63 3.28 3.21
C PRO A 232 20.62 2.10 4.19
N VAL A 233 20.13 2.30 5.41
CA VAL A 233 20.02 1.23 6.41
C VAL A 233 18.87 0.28 6.06
N LEU A 234 17.70 0.83 5.70
CA LEU A 234 16.56 0.02 5.27
C LEU A 234 16.84 -0.79 4.01
N ASP A 235 17.52 -0.22 3.01
CA ASP A 235 17.83 -0.94 1.77
C ASP A 235 18.69 -2.18 2.04
N ARG A 236 19.76 -2.04 2.83
CA ARG A 236 20.62 -3.17 3.23
C ARG A 236 19.87 -4.20 4.07
N TYR A 237 19.09 -3.73 5.03
CA TYR A 237 18.37 -4.62 5.93
C TYR A 237 17.28 -5.41 5.20
N VAL A 238 16.57 -4.78 4.26
CA VAL A 238 15.57 -5.46 3.43
C VAL A 238 16.20 -6.51 2.53
N GLU A 239 17.37 -6.23 1.93
CA GLU A 239 18.08 -7.21 1.11
C GLU A 239 18.47 -8.44 1.94
N GLN A 240 19.12 -8.23 3.08
CA GLN A 240 19.49 -9.31 4.01
C GLN A 240 18.26 -10.09 4.49
N ARG A 241 17.15 -9.39 4.75
CA ARG A 241 15.91 -10.03 5.17
C ARG A 241 15.35 -10.95 4.09
N VAL A 242 15.39 -10.55 2.81
CA VAL A 242 14.96 -11.42 1.71
C VAL A 242 15.84 -12.67 1.65
N ASP A 243 17.15 -12.53 1.83
CA ASP A 243 18.06 -13.68 1.89
C ASP A 243 17.68 -14.64 3.05
N CYS A 244 17.43 -14.12 4.25
CA CYS A 244 16.94 -14.95 5.36
C CYS A 244 15.58 -15.59 5.07
N MET A 245 14.65 -14.87 4.43
CA MET A 245 13.35 -15.44 4.05
C MET A 245 13.51 -16.61 3.07
N MET A 246 14.47 -16.55 2.16
CA MET A 246 14.79 -17.68 1.28
C MET A 246 15.25 -18.89 2.08
N ASP A 247 16.15 -18.68 3.04
CA ASP A 247 16.64 -19.74 3.94
C ASP A 247 15.51 -20.32 4.81
N ASP A 248 14.55 -19.49 5.22
CA ASP A 248 13.36 -19.87 6.00
C ASP A 248 12.26 -20.57 5.16
N GLY A 249 12.49 -20.79 3.86
CA GLY A 249 11.59 -21.57 3.00
C GLY A 249 10.55 -20.77 2.23
N LEU A 250 10.77 -19.47 1.99
CA LEU A 250 9.89 -18.62 1.17
C LEU A 250 9.53 -19.26 -0.17
N LEU A 251 10.50 -19.87 -0.86
CA LEU A 251 10.27 -20.47 -2.18
C LEU A 251 9.26 -21.63 -2.12
N ASN A 252 9.29 -22.41 -1.03
CA ASN A 252 8.35 -23.51 -0.83
C ASN A 252 6.93 -22.96 -0.64
N GLU A 253 6.76 -21.89 0.15
CA GLU A 253 5.45 -21.26 0.34
C GLU A 253 4.86 -20.74 -0.97
N VAL A 254 5.69 -20.14 -1.82
CA VAL A 254 5.23 -19.63 -3.13
C VAL A 254 4.91 -20.78 -4.08
N TYR A 255 5.69 -21.85 -4.07
CA TYR A 255 5.43 -23.05 -4.87
C TYR A 255 4.09 -23.69 -4.50
N ASP A 256 3.79 -23.82 -3.21
CA ASP A 256 2.55 -24.45 -2.72
C ASP A 256 1.27 -23.76 -3.19
N ILE A 257 1.33 -22.45 -3.43
CA ILE A 257 0.18 -21.67 -3.92
C ILE A 257 0.17 -21.46 -5.43
N TYR A 258 1.23 -21.88 -6.12
CA TYR A 258 1.42 -21.59 -7.53
C TYR A 258 0.44 -22.39 -8.40
N ASN A 259 -0.20 -21.72 -9.36
CA ASN A 259 -1.11 -22.35 -10.30
C ASN A 259 -1.07 -21.60 -11.64
N LEU A 260 -0.76 -22.33 -12.71
CA LEU A 260 -0.64 -21.81 -14.08
C LEU A 260 -1.86 -21.02 -14.57
N ASN A 261 -3.07 -21.37 -14.11
CA ASN A 261 -4.33 -20.79 -14.59
C ASN A 261 -4.93 -19.78 -13.60
N ALA A 262 -4.19 -19.38 -12.56
CA ALA A 262 -4.68 -18.43 -11.58
C ALA A 262 -4.55 -16.96 -12.04
N ASP A 263 -5.45 -16.11 -11.56
CA ASP A 263 -5.34 -14.66 -11.72
C ASP A 263 -4.39 -14.09 -10.65
N TYR A 264 -3.19 -13.68 -11.07
CA TYR A 264 -2.18 -13.06 -10.21
C TYR A 264 -2.40 -11.55 -10.00
N THR A 265 -3.49 -10.99 -10.53
CA THR A 265 -3.85 -9.57 -10.38
C THR A 265 -4.71 -9.28 -9.16
N ARG A 266 -5.03 -10.29 -8.33
CA ARG A 266 -5.97 -10.16 -7.20
C ARG A 266 -5.50 -10.87 -5.94
N GLY A 267 -5.96 -10.35 -4.79
CA GLY A 267 -5.80 -10.98 -3.48
C GLY A 267 -4.36 -11.27 -3.10
N LEU A 268 -4.16 -12.41 -2.42
CA LEU A 268 -2.86 -12.85 -1.91
C LEU A 268 -1.78 -12.97 -3.00
N ARG A 269 -2.17 -13.27 -4.25
CA ARG A 269 -1.24 -13.46 -5.38
C ARG A 269 -0.57 -12.18 -5.85
N GLN A 270 -0.97 -11.02 -5.33
CA GLN A 270 -0.30 -9.74 -5.57
C GLN A 270 0.92 -9.53 -4.67
N ALA A 271 1.18 -10.41 -3.69
CA ALA A 271 2.31 -10.28 -2.78
C ALA A 271 3.65 -10.24 -3.55
N ILE A 272 4.53 -9.33 -3.13
CA ILE A 272 5.89 -9.24 -3.65
C ILE A 272 6.61 -10.56 -3.36
N GLY A 273 7.15 -11.17 -4.40
CA GLY A 273 7.75 -12.50 -4.39
C GLY A 273 6.93 -13.52 -5.17
N VAL A 274 5.61 -13.42 -5.22
CA VAL A 274 4.82 -14.43 -5.95
C VAL A 274 5.05 -14.34 -7.46
N ARG A 275 4.96 -13.13 -8.03
CA ARG A 275 5.12 -12.93 -9.48
C ARG A 275 6.58 -13.03 -9.91
N GLU A 276 7.50 -12.65 -9.04
CA GLU A 276 8.93 -12.68 -9.31
C GLU A 276 9.45 -14.09 -9.52
N PHE A 277 8.89 -15.08 -8.81
CA PHE A 277 9.23 -16.50 -8.99
C PHE A 277 8.45 -17.21 -10.11
N GLU A 278 7.45 -16.57 -10.73
CA GLU A 278 6.64 -17.21 -11.79
C GLU A 278 7.48 -17.86 -12.91
N PRO A 279 8.52 -17.21 -13.48
CA PRO A 279 9.32 -17.83 -14.54
C PRO A 279 9.98 -19.14 -14.10
N LEU A 280 10.53 -19.18 -12.89
CA LEU A 280 11.15 -20.37 -12.31
C LEU A 280 10.11 -21.46 -12.07
N LEU A 281 9.01 -21.11 -11.42
CA LEU A 281 7.95 -22.05 -11.04
C LEU A 281 7.30 -22.69 -12.28
N ARG A 282 7.15 -21.93 -13.37
CA ARG A 282 6.66 -22.46 -14.64
C ARG A 282 7.58 -23.56 -15.17
N THR A 283 8.89 -23.37 -15.13
CA THR A 283 9.88 -24.38 -15.52
C THR A 283 9.82 -25.60 -14.60
N CYS A 284 9.76 -25.40 -13.28
CA CYS A 284 9.66 -26.49 -12.31
C CYS A 284 8.40 -27.35 -12.50
N VAL A 285 7.24 -26.73 -12.71
CA VAL A 285 5.98 -27.46 -12.93
C VAL A 285 6.02 -28.26 -14.22
N VAL A 286 6.59 -27.71 -15.30
CA VAL A 286 6.74 -28.43 -16.56
C VAL A 286 7.63 -29.66 -16.38
N ILE A 287 8.76 -29.54 -15.67
CA ILE A 287 9.66 -30.66 -15.36
C ILE A 287 8.93 -31.74 -14.55
N ASP A 288 8.24 -31.35 -13.47
CA ASP A 288 7.47 -32.27 -12.61
C ASP A 288 6.37 -33.01 -13.39
N MET A 289 5.68 -32.34 -14.33
CA MET A 289 4.71 -33.01 -15.19
C MET A 289 5.36 -34.09 -16.08
N TYR A 290 6.52 -33.79 -16.70
CA TYR A 290 7.25 -34.77 -17.51
C TYR A 290 7.77 -35.95 -16.69
N GLU A 291 8.26 -35.71 -15.47
CA GLU A 291 8.74 -36.78 -14.57
C GLU A 291 7.59 -37.71 -14.14
N ARG A 292 6.45 -37.16 -13.75
CA ARG A 292 5.26 -37.97 -13.39
C ARG A 292 4.73 -38.79 -14.57
N GLU A 293 4.73 -38.25 -15.79
CA GLU A 293 4.35 -39.01 -16.99
C GLU A 293 5.31 -40.19 -17.24
N ARG A 294 6.61 -39.98 -17.02
CA ARG A 294 7.63 -41.03 -17.15
C ARG A 294 7.44 -42.15 -16.14
N GLU A 295 7.19 -41.82 -14.86
CA GLU A 295 6.95 -42.79 -13.79
C GLU A 295 5.68 -43.63 -14.00
N LEU A 296 4.60 -43.02 -14.52
CA LEU A 296 3.36 -43.72 -14.87
C LEU A 296 3.58 -44.73 -16.01
N THR A 297 4.55 -44.46 -16.89
CA THR A 297 4.89 -45.33 -18.01
C THR A 297 5.81 -46.50 -17.58
N GLU A 298 6.57 -46.34 -16.50
CA GLU A 298 7.54 -47.32 -15.97
C GLU A 298 6.98 -48.23 -14.84
N GLY A 299 5.68 -48.16 -14.52
CA GLY A 299 4.98 -49.20 -13.76
C GLY A 299 5.24 -49.27 -12.25
N SER A 300 5.66 -48.16 -11.61
CA SER A 300 5.84 -48.11 -10.16
C SER A 300 4.55 -47.74 -9.40
N ARG A 301 4.28 -48.46 -8.31
CA ARG A 301 3.05 -48.40 -7.50
C ARG A 301 2.95 -47.08 -6.72
N VAL A 302 2.03 -46.20 -7.13
CA VAL A 302 1.81 -44.87 -6.54
C VAL A 302 1.17 -44.96 -5.14
N GLU A 303 1.87 -44.48 -4.11
CA GLU A 303 1.23 -43.96 -2.89
C GLU A 303 0.58 -42.61 -3.23
N LYS A 304 -0.75 -42.54 -3.20
CA LYS A 304 -1.49 -41.30 -3.36
C LYS A 304 -1.22 -40.38 -2.17
N GLY A 305 -0.65 -39.21 -2.43
CA GLY A 305 -0.85 -38.03 -1.58
C GLY A 305 0.37 -37.46 -0.84
N LYS A 306 1.60 -37.64 -1.34
CA LYS A 306 2.72 -36.77 -0.95
C LYS A 306 3.19 -35.99 -2.17
N THR A 307 3.14 -34.66 -2.08
CA THR A 307 3.89 -33.78 -2.97
C THR A 307 5.33 -34.29 -3.03
N LEU A 308 5.81 -34.64 -4.22
CA LEU A 308 7.19 -35.12 -4.47
C LEU A 308 8.26 -34.12 -3.99
N PHE A 309 7.86 -32.88 -3.71
CA PHE A 309 8.67 -31.74 -3.30
C PHE A 309 8.64 -31.50 -1.78
N ASN A 310 8.94 -32.51 -0.96
CA ASN A 310 9.08 -32.33 0.50
C ASN A 310 10.54 -32.00 0.92
N GLY A 311 11.44 -31.80 -0.05
CA GLY A 311 12.80 -31.30 0.13
C GLY A 311 12.87 -29.80 -0.19
N ASN A 312 13.90 -29.11 0.31
CA ASN A 312 14.11 -27.69 0.05
C ASN A 312 14.23 -27.47 -1.48
N LEU A 313 13.19 -26.92 -2.11
CA LEU A 313 13.14 -26.68 -3.57
C LEU A 313 14.37 -25.91 -4.05
N MET A 314 14.90 -25.05 -3.18
CA MET A 314 16.14 -24.32 -3.40
C MET A 314 17.37 -25.23 -3.56
N GLU A 315 17.51 -26.27 -2.74
CA GLU A 315 18.64 -27.22 -2.83
C GLU A 315 18.53 -28.10 -4.07
N MET A 316 17.31 -28.45 -4.50
CA MET A 316 17.10 -29.20 -5.74
C MET A 316 17.46 -28.35 -6.96
N VAL A 317 17.00 -27.10 -7.04
CA VAL A 317 17.38 -26.19 -8.14
C VAL A 317 18.90 -26.00 -8.20
N ARG A 318 19.56 -25.83 -7.05
CA ARG A 318 21.02 -25.63 -6.97
C ARG A 318 21.84 -26.89 -7.23
N SER A 319 21.28 -28.08 -7.01
CA SER A 319 21.97 -29.37 -7.22
C SER A 319 21.70 -29.99 -8.58
N SER A 320 20.58 -29.65 -9.22
CA SER A 320 20.40 -29.89 -10.64
C SER A 320 21.47 -29.08 -11.37
N ASN A 321 22.33 -29.71 -12.18
CA ASN A 321 23.32 -29.02 -13.01
C ASN A 321 22.67 -28.12 -14.10
N ASP A 322 21.39 -27.77 -13.94
CA ASP A 322 20.66 -26.87 -14.81
C ASP A 322 21.04 -25.42 -14.49
N THR A 323 21.87 -24.87 -15.38
CA THR A 323 22.33 -23.50 -15.31
C THR A 323 21.17 -22.52 -15.49
N GLU A 324 20.12 -22.89 -16.23
CA GLU A 324 18.97 -22.02 -16.51
C GLU A 324 18.11 -21.79 -15.26
N SER A 325 17.70 -22.86 -14.57
CA SER A 325 16.91 -22.74 -13.32
C SER A 325 17.65 -21.98 -12.21
N THR A 326 18.97 -22.13 -12.12
CA THR A 326 19.78 -21.38 -11.15
C THR A 326 19.80 -19.88 -11.48
N ILE A 327 19.96 -19.51 -12.75
CA ILE A 327 19.90 -18.10 -13.20
C ILE A 327 18.51 -17.51 -12.93
N LEU A 328 17.44 -18.24 -13.23
CA LEU A 328 16.07 -17.77 -12.99
C LEU A 328 15.79 -17.56 -11.49
N LEU A 329 16.33 -18.44 -10.63
CA LEU A 329 16.22 -18.30 -9.19
C LEU A 329 16.93 -17.03 -8.69
N GLU A 330 18.17 -16.81 -9.09
CA GLU A 330 18.93 -15.62 -8.70
C GLU A 330 18.27 -14.33 -9.20
N GLU A 331 17.80 -14.31 -10.46
CA GLU A 331 17.08 -13.18 -11.03
C GLU A 331 15.79 -12.88 -10.27
N ALA A 332 15.03 -13.92 -9.89
CA ALA A 332 13.81 -13.77 -9.11
C ALA A 332 14.10 -13.17 -7.72
N ILE A 333 15.11 -13.68 -7.00
CA ILE A 333 15.52 -13.15 -5.70
C ILE A 333 15.89 -11.66 -5.81
N GLU A 334 16.68 -11.29 -6.82
CA GLU A 334 17.06 -9.89 -7.03
C GLU A 334 15.86 -8.99 -7.39
N LYS A 335 14.89 -9.50 -8.15
CA LYS A 335 13.62 -8.79 -8.40
C LYS A 335 12.84 -8.56 -7.11
N VAL A 336 12.75 -9.55 -6.21
CA VAL A 336 12.09 -9.41 -4.90
C VAL A 336 12.77 -8.32 -4.07
N LYS A 337 14.11 -8.32 -4.00
CA LYS A 337 14.88 -7.27 -3.31
C LYS A 337 14.61 -5.88 -3.90
N VAL A 338 14.65 -5.74 -5.23
CA VAL A 338 14.37 -4.47 -5.92
C VAL A 338 12.94 -3.99 -5.64
N ASN A 339 11.94 -4.86 -5.77
CA ASN A 339 10.53 -4.49 -5.57
C ASN A 339 10.23 -4.16 -4.11
N THR A 340 10.85 -4.86 -3.16
CA THR A 340 10.71 -4.52 -1.73
C THR A 340 11.36 -3.17 -1.41
N ARG A 341 12.52 -2.84 -1.99
CA ARG A 341 13.12 -1.50 -1.89
C ARG A 341 12.25 -0.40 -2.51
N ARG A 342 11.56 -0.70 -3.62
CA ARG A 342 10.57 0.21 -4.22
C ARG A 342 9.36 0.41 -3.30
N LEU A 343 8.88 -0.65 -2.64
CA LEU A 343 7.81 -0.57 -1.66
C LEU A 343 8.18 0.36 -0.49
N VAL A 344 9.38 0.22 0.09
CA VAL A 344 9.88 1.12 1.15
C VAL A 344 9.77 2.59 0.72
N ARG A 345 10.27 2.92 -0.48
CA ARG A 345 10.22 4.29 -1.02
C ARG A 345 8.79 4.78 -1.23
N ARG A 346 7.89 3.91 -1.71
CA ARG A 346 6.46 4.24 -1.87
C ARG A 346 5.80 4.54 -0.53
N GLN A 347 6.03 3.69 0.47
CA GLN A 347 5.48 3.88 1.82
C GLN A 347 5.97 5.20 2.45
N LYS A 348 7.27 5.51 2.34
CA LYS A 348 7.82 6.79 2.82
C LYS A 348 7.19 7.99 2.09
N ARG A 349 7.03 7.94 0.77
CA ARG A 349 6.33 9.02 0.02
C ARG A 349 4.88 9.18 0.47
N MET A 350 4.18 8.07 0.70
CA MET A 350 2.80 8.11 1.16
C MET A 350 2.70 8.70 2.57
N LEU A 351 3.62 8.36 3.49
CA LEU A 351 3.69 8.98 4.81
C LEU A 351 3.88 10.51 4.73
N SER A 352 4.78 10.98 3.85
CA SER A 352 4.93 12.41 3.60
C SER A 352 3.66 13.05 3.04
N ARG A 353 2.89 12.33 2.20
CA ARG A 353 1.58 12.81 1.69
C ARG A 353 0.53 12.87 2.79
N LEU A 354 0.47 11.90 3.70
CA LEU A 354 -0.41 11.91 4.88
C LEU A 354 -0.17 13.14 5.76
N GLN A 355 1.10 13.50 5.98
CA GLN A 355 1.41 14.70 6.74
C GLN A 355 1.11 15.99 5.96
N THR A 356 1.51 16.08 4.68
CA THR A 356 1.47 17.34 3.92
C THR A 356 0.12 17.66 3.29
N LEU A 357 -0.63 16.65 2.84
CA LEU A 357 -1.92 16.81 2.17
C LEU A 357 -3.10 16.63 3.13
N PHE A 358 -2.95 15.72 4.10
CA PHE A 358 -4.01 15.35 5.02
C PHE A 358 -3.83 15.93 6.42
N GLY A 359 -2.69 16.59 6.68
CA GLY A 359 -2.43 17.29 7.94
C GLY A 359 -2.26 16.37 9.15
N TRP A 360 -2.03 15.06 8.95
CA TRP A 360 -1.90 14.11 10.06
C TRP A 360 -0.74 14.50 10.98
N ASN A 361 -1.02 14.57 12.29
CA ASN A 361 0.01 14.78 13.30
C ASN A 361 0.70 13.44 13.59
N ILE A 362 1.82 13.19 12.90
CA ILE A 362 2.57 11.93 12.97
C ILE A 362 3.81 12.14 13.84
N TYR A 363 3.92 11.37 14.92
CA TYR A 363 5.12 11.31 15.75
C TYR A 363 6.12 10.34 15.13
N TYR A 364 7.28 10.86 14.73
CA TYR A 364 8.34 10.04 14.15
C TYR A 364 9.27 9.49 15.22
N VAL A 365 9.54 8.19 15.12
CA VAL A 365 10.47 7.46 15.98
C VAL A 365 11.54 6.83 15.10
N ASP A 366 12.80 7.25 15.29
CA ASP A 366 13.92 6.79 14.48
C ASP A 366 14.48 5.46 15.00
N SER A 367 14.48 4.45 14.13
CA SER A 367 14.99 3.11 14.37
C SER A 367 16.33 2.86 13.65
N THR A 368 16.95 3.87 13.04
CA THR A 368 18.16 3.75 12.23
C THR A 368 19.32 3.10 13.00
N GLU A 369 19.64 3.59 14.19
CA GLU A 369 20.73 2.99 14.99
C GLU A 369 20.33 1.60 15.49
N ALA A 370 19.06 1.39 15.85
CA ALA A 370 18.59 0.10 16.32
C ALA A 370 18.65 -1.00 15.25
N ILE A 371 18.45 -0.65 13.98
CA ILE A 371 18.57 -1.58 12.84
C ILE A 371 20.04 -1.77 12.43
N SER A 372 20.85 -0.70 12.48
CA SER A 372 22.25 -0.75 12.05
C SER A 372 23.23 -1.28 13.10
N SER A 373 22.92 -1.10 14.39
CA SER A 373 23.76 -1.52 15.50
C SER A 373 23.38 -2.92 15.98
N LYS A 374 24.37 -3.68 16.45
CA LYS A 374 24.15 -4.95 17.17
C LYS A 374 23.85 -4.72 18.66
N SER A 375 23.55 -3.49 19.07
CA SER A 375 23.30 -3.18 20.47
C SER A 375 21.85 -3.50 20.83
N GLU A 376 21.65 -4.49 21.70
CA GLU A 376 20.32 -4.89 22.16
C GLU A 376 19.55 -3.73 22.83
N ASN A 377 20.28 -2.78 23.44
CA ASN A 377 19.69 -1.66 24.16
C ASN A 377 19.35 -0.44 23.28
N ALA A 378 19.82 -0.39 22.02
CA ALA A 378 19.53 0.75 21.14
C ALA A 378 18.03 0.85 20.83
N TRP A 379 17.39 -0.29 20.57
CA TRP A 379 15.95 -0.38 20.31
C TRP A 379 15.09 0.14 21.48
N ALA A 380 15.38 -0.32 22.70
CA ALA A 380 14.64 0.11 23.89
C ALA A 380 14.72 1.64 24.10
N ARG A 381 15.94 2.20 23.98
CA ARG A 381 16.19 3.63 24.22
C ARG A 381 15.63 4.54 23.13
N GLN A 382 15.75 4.15 21.86
CA GLN A 382 15.42 5.03 20.73
C GLN A 382 14.03 4.81 20.18
N VAL A 383 13.47 3.62 20.36
CA VAL A 383 12.19 3.27 19.77
C VAL A 383 11.11 3.08 20.83
N VAL A 384 11.36 2.21 21.82
CA VAL A 384 10.35 1.89 22.84
C VAL A 384 10.11 3.07 23.79
N GLU A 385 11.16 3.62 24.40
CA GLU A 385 11.04 4.72 25.37
C GLU A 385 10.33 5.97 24.79
N PRO A 386 10.66 6.48 23.59
CA PRO A 386 9.94 7.59 23.00
C PRO A 386 8.49 7.26 22.67
N ALA A 387 8.23 6.07 22.12
CA ALA A 387 6.86 5.62 21.82
C ALA A 387 6.00 5.53 23.09
N VAL A 388 6.54 4.97 24.19
CA VAL A 388 5.85 4.91 25.48
C VAL A 388 5.55 6.31 26.01
N LYS A 389 6.47 7.27 25.88
CA LYS A 389 6.22 8.67 26.28
C LYS A 389 5.09 9.31 25.47
N ILE A 390 5.09 9.12 24.15
CA ILE A 390 4.05 9.62 23.25
C ILE A 390 2.68 9.04 23.65
N VAL A 391 2.59 7.72 23.81
CA VAL A 391 1.33 7.05 24.19
C VAL A 391 0.87 7.50 25.58
N LYS A 392 1.79 7.64 26.56
CA LYS A 392 1.42 8.17 27.89
C LYS A 392 0.84 9.58 27.82
N SER A 393 1.46 10.49 27.06
CA SER A 393 0.95 11.86 26.89
C SER A 393 -0.46 11.83 26.31
N PHE A 394 -0.63 11.10 25.21
CA PHE A 394 -1.90 10.93 24.51
C PHE A 394 -3.01 10.36 25.42
N LEU A 395 -2.71 9.36 26.25
CA LEU A 395 -3.70 8.81 27.17
C LEU A 395 -4.01 9.75 28.35
N SER A 396 -3.04 10.56 28.80
CA SER A 396 -3.18 11.50 29.92
C SER A 396 -3.86 12.83 29.56
N GLU A 397 -3.83 13.21 28.28
CA GLU A 397 -4.56 14.36 27.75
C GLU A 397 -6.07 14.01 27.71
N ASN A 398 -6.74 14.17 28.85
CA ASN A 398 -8.20 14.11 28.94
C ASN A 398 -8.76 15.54 28.78
N GLY A 399 -9.49 15.77 27.68
CA GLY A 399 -10.53 16.79 27.62
C GLY A 399 -10.15 18.28 27.55
N SER A 400 -8.94 18.66 27.15
CA SER A 400 -8.63 20.09 26.92
C SER A 400 -7.38 20.26 26.07
N LEU A 401 -7.56 20.54 24.78
CA LEU A 401 -6.82 21.53 23.97
C LEU A 401 -7.20 21.31 22.49
N SER A 402 -8.33 21.90 22.06
CA SER A 402 -8.22 23.10 21.22
C SER A 402 -6.88 23.81 21.38
N SER A 403 -5.97 23.55 20.43
CA SER A 403 -4.99 24.51 19.95
C SER A 403 -4.29 25.37 21.01
N THR A 404 -3.28 24.86 21.70
CA THR A 404 -2.10 25.64 22.15
C THR A 404 -1.13 24.73 22.90
N PHE A 405 0.07 24.52 22.35
CA PHE A 405 1.35 24.89 22.98
C PHE A 405 2.52 24.35 22.13
N GLY A 406 3.52 25.20 21.89
CA GLY A 406 4.87 24.76 21.51
C GLY A 406 5.38 25.13 20.12
N THR A 407 5.19 26.37 19.68
CA THR A 407 5.98 26.97 18.60
C THR A 407 7.48 26.95 18.95
N SER A 408 8.24 26.09 18.28
CA SER A 408 9.67 26.32 18.02
C SER A 408 10.06 25.71 16.67
N ASN A 409 9.49 26.30 15.61
CA ASN A 409 10.09 26.55 14.29
C ASN A 409 8.95 26.96 13.35
N ASP A 410 8.37 28.12 13.65
CA ASP A 410 7.47 28.80 12.73
C ASP A 410 8.31 29.42 11.60
N THR A 411 8.66 28.58 10.64
CA THR A 411 9.01 29.03 9.28
C THR A 411 7.90 28.54 8.35
N GLY A 412 6.72 29.15 8.49
CA GLY A 412 5.80 29.40 7.39
C GLY A 412 5.53 28.22 6.46
N MET A 413 5.04 27.09 6.98
CA MET A 413 4.30 26.16 6.13
C MET A 413 2.88 26.68 5.98
N LYS A 414 2.72 27.70 5.11
CA LYS A 414 1.44 27.91 4.44
C LYS A 414 1.03 26.55 3.89
N ILE A 415 -0.14 26.05 4.28
CA ILE A 415 -0.85 25.02 3.53
C ILE A 415 -0.79 25.50 2.08
N ILE A 416 0.06 24.88 1.27
CA ILE A 416 0.09 25.18 -0.14
C ILE A 416 -1.25 24.61 -0.60
N GLN A 417 -2.25 25.49 -0.76
CA GLN A 417 -3.41 25.21 -1.60
C GLN A 417 -2.83 24.93 -2.99
N ARG A 418 -2.39 23.69 -3.18
CA ARG A 418 -2.04 23.19 -4.49
C ARG A 418 -3.37 23.08 -5.18
N ASP A 419 -3.54 23.88 -6.21
CA ASP A 419 -4.60 23.72 -7.18
C ASP A 419 -4.33 22.42 -7.97
N LEU A 420 -4.49 21.28 -7.28
CA LEU A 420 -4.20 19.91 -7.75
C LEU A 420 -5.16 19.47 -8.85
N TRP A 421 -6.24 20.22 -9.03
CA TRP A 421 -7.36 19.88 -9.90
C TRP A 421 -7.28 20.56 -11.27
N THR A 422 -6.30 21.44 -11.47
CA THR A 422 -6.07 22.08 -12.77
C THR A 422 -5.29 21.13 -13.69
N GLN A 423 -5.92 20.69 -14.77
CA GLN A 423 -5.33 19.80 -15.77
C GLN A 423 -4.55 20.60 -16.82
N TYR A 424 -3.32 20.17 -17.10
CA TYR A 424 -2.46 20.72 -18.16
C TYR A 424 -2.22 19.64 -19.21
N VAL A 425 -2.31 19.97 -20.50
CA VAL A 425 -2.08 19.02 -21.59
C VAL A 425 -0.91 19.48 -22.45
N CYS A 426 0.13 18.65 -22.52
CA CYS A 426 1.30 18.92 -23.33
C CYS A 426 1.16 18.31 -24.73
N LYS A 427 0.68 19.11 -25.69
CA LYS A 427 0.60 18.72 -27.11
C LYS A 427 1.95 18.30 -27.70
N ALA A 428 3.03 18.96 -27.28
CA ALA A 428 4.39 18.65 -27.73
C ALA A 428 4.90 17.26 -27.30
N CYS A 429 4.21 16.62 -26.34
CA CYS A 429 4.57 15.31 -25.81
C CYS A 429 3.52 14.24 -26.11
N GLY A 430 2.68 14.44 -27.13
CA GLY A 430 1.62 13.50 -27.52
C GLY A 430 0.44 13.59 -26.57
N ASP A 431 -0.07 14.81 -26.36
CA ASP A 431 -1.21 15.10 -25.47
C ASP A 431 -1.07 14.56 -24.05
N ARG A 432 0.17 14.58 -23.53
CA ARG A 432 0.45 14.16 -22.16
C ARG A 432 -0.28 15.05 -21.17
N VAL A 433 -1.17 14.45 -20.39
CA VAL A 433 -1.91 15.09 -19.30
C VAL A 433 -1.05 15.21 -18.04
N LEU A 434 -1.09 16.35 -17.37
CA LEU A 434 -0.33 16.70 -16.16
C LEU A 434 -1.25 17.43 -15.18
N ARG A 435 -1.05 17.28 -13.86
CA ARG A 435 -1.99 17.78 -12.86
C ARG A 435 -1.37 18.77 -11.90
N GLY A 436 -2.02 19.92 -11.79
CA GLY A 436 -1.57 21.05 -11.02
C GLY A 436 -0.33 21.71 -11.62
N LEU A 437 -0.15 22.97 -11.23
CA LEU A 437 0.90 23.82 -11.78
C LEU A 437 2.31 23.26 -11.53
N HIS A 438 2.49 22.49 -10.44
CA HIS A 438 3.78 21.91 -10.08
C HIS A 438 4.24 20.79 -11.03
N GLU A 439 3.39 19.82 -11.37
CA GLU A 439 3.74 18.76 -12.32
C GLU A 439 3.96 19.31 -13.72
N TRP A 440 3.16 20.30 -14.11
CA TRP A 440 3.34 21.05 -15.36
C TRP A 440 4.71 21.73 -15.42
N GLU A 441 5.08 22.45 -14.37
CA GLU A 441 6.37 23.13 -14.25
C GLU A 441 7.54 22.14 -14.34
N GLN A 442 7.48 21.03 -13.59
CA GLN A 442 8.51 19.98 -13.63
C GLN A 442 8.61 19.32 -14.99
N HIS A 443 7.48 18.98 -15.62
CA HIS A 443 7.44 18.42 -16.96
C HIS A 443 8.07 19.36 -17.98
N ARG A 444 7.71 20.65 -17.93
CA ARG A 444 8.24 21.70 -18.83
C ARG A 444 9.76 21.85 -18.69
N GLN A 445 10.27 21.72 -17.48
CA GLN A 445 11.71 21.79 -17.19
C GLN A 445 12.44 20.45 -17.46
N GLY A 446 11.71 19.36 -17.66
CA GLY A 446 12.24 18.02 -17.91
C GLY A 446 13.08 17.90 -19.18
N ARG A 447 14.15 17.09 -19.12
CA ARG A 447 15.06 16.87 -20.27
C ARG A 447 14.33 16.28 -21.48
N GLY A 448 13.39 15.35 -21.26
CA GLY A 448 12.59 14.73 -22.32
C GLY A 448 11.72 15.73 -23.07
N HIS A 449 11.00 16.59 -22.34
CA HIS A 449 10.19 17.66 -22.91
C HIS A 449 11.03 18.66 -23.71
N ARG A 450 12.15 19.13 -23.15
CA ARG A 450 13.07 20.05 -23.83
C ARG A 450 13.64 19.49 -25.13
N LYS A 451 14.03 18.20 -25.15
CA LYS A 451 14.50 17.53 -26.37
C LYS A 451 13.41 17.46 -27.44
N ARG A 452 12.18 17.11 -27.06
CA ARG A 452 11.04 17.05 -27.99
C ARG A 452 10.67 18.42 -28.56
N ILE A 453 10.60 19.45 -27.71
CA ILE A 453 10.36 20.83 -28.19
C ILE A 453 11.46 21.30 -29.13
N SER A 454 12.74 21.02 -28.82
CA SER A 454 13.86 21.36 -29.71
C SER A 454 13.72 20.67 -31.07
N SER A 455 13.33 19.39 -31.08
CA SER A 455 13.10 18.63 -32.31
C SER A 455 11.87 19.09 -33.11
N LEU A 456 10.80 19.54 -32.45
CA LEU A 456 9.62 20.09 -33.12
C LEU A 456 9.93 21.47 -33.73
N LYS A 457 10.69 22.31 -33.01
CA LYS A 457 11.19 23.60 -33.52
C LYS A 457 12.09 23.42 -34.73
N SER A 458 12.97 22.42 -34.75
CA SER A 458 13.83 22.14 -35.92
C SER A 458 13.06 21.60 -37.13
N LYS A 459 11.84 21.08 -36.93
CA LYS A 459 10.93 20.61 -38.00
C LYS A 459 9.90 21.65 -38.44
N GLY A 460 9.97 22.89 -37.95
CA GLY A 460 9.05 23.97 -38.31
C GLY A 460 7.62 23.81 -37.76
N GLN A 461 7.39 22.85 -36.86
CA GLN A 461 6.10 22.66 -36.19
C GLN A 461 6.13 23.41 -34.86
N PHE A 462 5.31 24.46 -34.73
CA PHE A 462 5.07 25.13 -33.46
C PHE A 462 3.92 24.43 -32.74
N PRO A 463 4.16 23.62 -31.69
CA PRO A 463 3.07 23.16 -30.87
C PRO A 463 2.49 24.36 -30.11
N GLY A 464 1.25 24.74 -30.44
CA GLY A 464 0.51 25.69 -29.62
C GLY A 464 0.40 25.16 -28.20
N PHE A 465 0.84 25.94 -27.22
CA PHE A 465 0.55 25.66 -25.82
C PHE A 465 -0.95 25.88 -25.63
N VAL A 466 -1.70 24.82 -25.39
CA VAL A 466 -3.10 24.96 -24.98
C VAL A 466 -3.12 24.86 -23.47
N GLU A 467 -3.13 26.02 -22.82
CA GLU A 467 -3.71 26.14 -21.48
C GLU A 467 -5.21 25.95 -21.64
N GLN A 468 -5.71 24.76 -21.35
CA GLN A 468 -7.12 24.56 -21.07
C GLN A 468 -7.29 24.63 -19.55
N LYS A 469 -7.35 25.85 -19.03
CA LYS A 469 -7.81 26.05 -17.65
C LYS A 469 -9.31 25.81 -17.64
N VAL A 470 -9.69 24.59 -17.29
CA VAL A 470 -11.09 24.22 -17.17
C VAL A 470 -11.51 24.47 -15.73
N GLU A 471 -11.91 25.71 -15.43
CA GLU A 471 -12.54 26.05 -14.16
C GLU A 471 -14.01 25.63 -14.22
N TYR A 472 -14.37 24.56 -13.51
CA TYR A 472 -15.76 24.21 -13.23
C TYR A 472 -16.04 24.44 -11.76
N SER A 473 -16.96 25.36 -11.49
CA SER A 473 -17.47 25.75 -10.17
C SER A 473 -18.20 24.62 -9.47
#